data_AF-A0A7R9KB32-F1
#
_entry.id   AF-A0A7R9KB32-F1
#
_cell.length_a   1.000
_cell.length_b   1.000
_cell.length_c   1.000
_cell.angle_alpha   90.00
_cell.angle_beta   90.00
_cell.angle_gamma   90.00
#
_symmetry.space_group_name_H-M   'P 1'
#
loop_
_entity.id
_entity.type
_entity.pdbx_description
1 polymer ?
#
loop_
_entity_poly.entity_id
_entity_poly.type
_entity_poly.pdbx_seq_one_letter_code
_entity_poly.pdbx_strand_id
1 'polypeptide(L)'
;MLLDIVAKSLYSEKEVFVRELISNASDALEKLRHMTLTGENLEEGTSSRPLEIHIATDKQHRILTIQDTGVGMTKEELVDNLGTIARSGSK
;
A
#
# COMPACT_ATOMS: atom_id res chain seq x y z
N MET A 1 -6.43 7.43 -22.13
CA MET A 1 -6.20 8.34 -20.97
C MET A 1 -5.45 7.59 -19.87
N LEU A 2 -4.86 8.22 -18.85
CA LEU A 2 -3.95 7.57 -17.87
C LEU A 2 -4.53 6.29 -17.21
N LEU A 3 -5.85 6.16 -17.11
CA LEU A 3 -6.54 4.91 -16.74
C LEU A 3 -6.22 3.75 -17.70
N ASP A 4 -6.05 4.01 -19.00
CA ASP A 4 -5.54 3.06 -20.00
C ASP A 4 -4.06 2.75 -19.81
N ILE A 5 -3.27 3.61 -19.16
CA ILE A 5 -1.86 3.33 -18.84
C ILE A 5 -1.78 2.45 -17.58
N VAL A 6 -2.56 2.76 -16.54
CA VAL A 6 -2.69 1.91 -15.34
C VAL A 6 -3.37 0.58 -15.69
N ALA A 7 -4.38 0.59 -16.55
CA ALA A 7 -4.97 -0.62 -17.11
C ALA A 7 -3.97 -1.33 -18.01
N LYS A 8 -3.28 -0.67 -18.93
CA LYS A 8 -2.27 -1.34 -19.78
C LYS A 8 -1.13 -1.94 -18.96
N SER A 9 -0.60 -1.28 -17.93
CA SER A 9 0.41 -1.88 -17.06
C SER A 9 -0.13 -3.08 -16.29
N LEU A 10 -1.40 -3.07 -15.88
CA LEU A 10 -2.10 -4.26 -15.35
C LEU A 10 -2.32 -5.37 -16.40
N TYR A 11 -2.47 -5.02 -17.68
CA TYR A 11 -2.75 -5.96 -18.76
C TYR A 11 -1.50 -6.53 -19.45
N SER A 12 -0.38 -5.82 -19.46
CA SER A 12 0.86 -6.26 -20.12
C SER A 12 1.79 -7.05 -19.20
N GLU A 13 1.84 -6.75 -17.90
CA GLU A 13 2.70 -7.47 -16.96
C GLU A 13 1.99 -7.72 -15.62
N LYS A 14 1.15 -8.76 -15.60
CA LYS A 14 0.36 -9.16 -14.42
C LYS A 14 1.21 -9.46 -13.18
N GLU A 15 2.52 -9.62 -13.30
CA GLU A 15 3.41 -9.85 -12.16
C GLU A 15 3.95 -8.54 -11.58
N VAL A 16 3.94 -7.45 -12.35
CA VAL A 16 4.46 -6.14 -11.93
C VAL A 16 3.64 -5.55 -10.80
N PHE A 17 2.31 -5.70 -10.80
CA PHE A 17 1.49 -5.12 -9.72
C PHE A 17 1.83 -5.72 -8.35
N VAL A 18 2.17 -7.01 -8.29
CA VAL A 18 2.59 -7.66 -7.03
C VAL A 18 3.89 -7.05 -6.55
N ARG A 19 4.87 -6.87 -7.44
CA ARG A 19 6.14 -6.21 -7.11
C ARG A 19 5.91 -4.80 -6.55
N GLU A 20 5.09 -3.99 -7.22
CA GLU A 20 4.81 -2.62 -6.80
C GLU A 20 4.12 -2.58 -5.42
N LEU A 21 3.15 -3.46 -5.16
CA LEU A 21 2.46 -3.53 -3.87
C LEU A 21 3.40 -3.97 -2.74
N ILE A 22 4.29 -4.94 -2.99
CA ILE A 22 5.30 -5.36 -2.01
C ILE A 22 6.31 -4.24 -1.75
N SER A 23 6.71 -3.48 -2.79
CA SER A 23 7.58 -2.32 -2.62
C SER A 23 6.93 -1.26 -1.72
N ASN A 24 5.66 -0.92 -1.97
CA ASN A 24 4.93 0.05 -1.16
C ASN A 24 4.79 -0.40 0.31
N ALA A 25 4.53 -1.69 0.54
CA ALA A 25 4.47 -2.27 1.87
C ALA A 25 5.83 -2.20 2.58
N SER A 26 6.93 -2.50 1.89
CA SER A 26 8.28 -2.37 2.43
C SER A 26 8.60 -0.93 2.84
N ASP A 27 8.24 0.04 2.01
CA ASP A 27 8.44 1.46 2.33
C ASP A 27 7.62 1.91 3.54
N ALA A 28 6.41 1.39 3.71
CA ALA A 28 5.57 1.67 4.88
C ALA A 28 6.16 1.11 6.18
N LEU A 29 6.75 -0.09 6.12
CA LEU A 29 7.45 -0.70 7.26
C LEU A 29 8.74 0.06 7.60
N GLU A 30 9.50 0.50 6.59
CA GLU A 30 10.71 1.30 6.76
C GLU A 30 10.41 2.62 7.47
N LYS A 31 9.37 3.35 7.01
CA LYS A 31 8.91 4.59 7.64
C LYS A 31 8.53 4.36 9.10
N LEU A 32 7.77 3.30 9.37
CA LEU A 32 7.37 2.96 10.74
C LEU A 32 8.58 2.65 11.63
N ARG A 33 9.56 1.91 11.11
CA ARG A 33 10.80 1.61 11.83
C ARG A 33 11.56 2.90 12.15
N HIS A 34 11.67 3.81 11.20
CA HIS A 34 12.31 5.10 11.41
C HIS A 34 11.61 5.92 12.49
N MET A 35 10.28 6.05 12.42
CA MET A 35 9.47 6.77 13.42
C MET A 35 9.61 6.15 14.82
N THR A 36 9.67 4.82 14.89
CA THR A 36 9.91 4.08 16.15
C THR A 36 11.25 4.42 16.78
N LEU A 37 12.30 4.59 15.96
CA LEU A 37 13.65 4.93 16.42
C LEU A 37 13.78 6.41 16.79
N THR A 38 13.05 7.31 16.11
CA THR A 38 13.08 8.76 16.38
C THR A 38 12.12 9.20 17.48
N GLY A 39 11.17 8.34 17.87
CA GLY A 39 10.16 8.64 18.89
C GLY A 39 9.02 9.54 18.40
N GLU A 40 8.84 9.66 17.09
CA GLU A 40 7.82 10.52 16.48
C GLU A 40 6.48 9.80 16.35
N ASN A 41 5.41 10.40 16.88
CA ASN A 41 4.00 10.05 16.59
C ASN A 41 3.67 8.55 16.65
N LEU A 42 4.14 7.86 17.70
CA LEU A 42 3.79 6.45 17.92
C LEU A 42 2.52 6.35 18.74
N GLU A 43 1.49 5.73 18.18
CA GLU A 43 0.37 5.23 18.99
C GLU A 43 0.87 4.16 19.98
N GLU A 44 0.27 4.12 21.17
CA GLU A 44 0.62 3.13 22.20
C GLU A 44 0.56 1.69 21.63
N GLY A 45 1.65 0.94 21.82
CA GLY A 45 1.78 -0.44 21.31
C GLY A 45 2.35 -0.56 19.88
N THR A 46 2.66 0.54 19.20
CA THR A 46 3.27 0.49 17.86
C THR A 46 4.68 -0.08 17.86
N SER A 47 5.47 0.22 18.89
CA SER A 47 6.86 -0.26 19.02
C SER A 47 6.98 -1.76 19.31
N SER A 48 5.90 -2.44 19.71
CA SER A 48 5.90 -3.88 19.99
C SER A 48 5.27 -4.72 18.86
N ARG A 49 4.74 -4.09 17.81
CA ARG A 49 4.15 -4.81 16.67
C ARG A 49 5.25 -5.38 15.77
N PRO A 50 5.12 -6.64 15.30
CA PRO A 50 6.02 -7.19 14.30
C PRO A 50 5.88 -6.42 12.98
N LEU A 51 7.01 -6.09 12.36
CA LEU A 51 7.08 -5.49 11.02
C LEU A 51 7.02 -6.61 9.99
N GLU A 52 5.89 -6.77 9.32
CA GLU A 52 5.64 -7.91 8.43
C GLU A 52 4.73 -7.54 7.25
N ILE A 53 4.86 -8.33 6.18
CA ILE A 53 3.97 -8.33 5.03
C ILE A 53 3.34 -9.70 4.93
N HIS A 54 2.03 -9.78 5.13
CA HIS A 54 1.25 -11.00 5.02
C HIS A 54 0.60 -11.09 3.63
N ILE A 55 0.79 -12.22 2.96
CA ILE A 55 0.23 -12.52 1.64
C ILE A 55 -0.66 -13.75 1.76
N ALA A 56 -1.94 -13.60 1.43
CA ALA A 56 -2.92 -14.68 1.46
C ALA A 56 -3.69 -14.78 0.14
N THR A 57 -4.10 -16.00 -0.21
CA THR A 57 -4.95 -16.24 -1.38
C THR A 57 -6.22 -16.97 -0.96
N ASP A 58 -7.35 -16.48 -1.44
CA ASP A 58 -8.65 -17.12 -1.32
C ASP A 58 -9.14 -17.50 -2.72
N LYS A 59 -8.99 -18.79 -3.05
CA LYS A 59 -9.37 -19.31 -4.36
C LYS A 59 -10.88 -19.32 -4.57
N GLN A 60 -11.67 -19.50 -3.51
CA GLN A 60 -13.13 -19.58 -3.61
C GLN A 60 -13.69 -18.21 -3.98
N HIS A 61 -13.20 -17.14 -3.33
CA HIS A 61 -13.65 -15.78 -3.57
C HIS A 61 -12.82 -15.05 -4.64
N ARG A 62 -11.73 -15.67 -5.11
CA ARG A 62 -10.77 -15.11 -6.08
C ARG A 62 -10.12 -13.83 -5.56
N ILE A 63 -9.69 -13.85 -4.30
CA ILE A 63 -9.06 -12.71 -3.62
C ILE A 63 -7.57 -13.02 -3.40
N LEU A 64 -6.72 -12.05 -3.72
CA LEU A 64 -5.34 -11.96 -3.27
C LEU A 64 -5.27 -10.84 -2.24
N THR A 65 -4.86 -11.15 -1.02
CA THR A 65 -4.69 -10.17 0.06
C THR A 65 -3.21 -9.93 0.27
N ILE A 66 -2.81 -8.65 0.24
CA ILE A 66 -1.49 -8.18 0.66
C ILE A 66 -1.75 -7.20 1.79
N GLN A 67 -1.21 -7.50 2.98
CA GLN A 67 -1.42 -6.71 4.18
C GLN A 67 -0.06 -6.43 4.82
N ASP A 68 0.25 -5.18 5.09
CA ASP A 68 1.43 -4.77 5.86
C ASP A 68 1.03 -4.26 7.25
N THR A 69 2.01 -4.26 8.15
CA THR A 69 1.90 -3.65 9.48
C THR A 69 2.66 -2.32 9.57
N GLY A 70 2.82 -1.61 8.44
CA GLY A 70 3.55 -0.36 8.34
C GLY A 70 2.82 0.83 8.94
N VAL A 71 3.29 2.03 8.62
CA VAL A 71 2.78 3.30 9.17
C VAL A 71 1.30 3.56 8.86
N GLY A 72 0.75 2.89 7.85
CA GLY A 72 -0.62 3.07 7.40
C GLY A 72 -0.85 4.43 6.72
N MET A 73 -2.11 4.81 6.59
CA MET A 73 -2.54 6.10 6.05
C MET A 73 -3.73 6.63 6.84
N THR A 74 -3.72 7.92 7.11
CA THR A 74 -4.88 8.67 7.57
C THR A 74 -5.95 8.76 6.49
N LYS A 75 -7.16 9.19 6.86
CA LYS A 75 -8.26 9.36 5.92
C LYS A 75 -7.92 10.38 4.83
N GLU A 76 -7.27 11.46 5.23
CA GLU A 76 -6.84 12.55 4.35
C GLU A 76 -5.79 12.05 3.35
N GLU A 77 -4.78 11.32 3.82
CA GLU A 77 -3.76 10.70 2.95
C GLU A 77 -4.37 9.68 1.98
N LEU A 78 -5.39 8.92 2.39
CA LEU A 78 -6.11 8.03 1.47
C LEU A 78 -6.80 8.82 0.35
N VAL A 79 -7.45 9.93 0.68
CA VAL A 79 -8.12 10.79 -0.32
C VAL A 79 -7.09 11.42 -1.27
N ASP A 80 -5.99 11.91 -0.74
CA ASP A 80 -5.00 12.62 -1.55
C ASP A 80 -4.16 11.68 -2.41
N ASN A 81 -3.71 10.54 -1.86
CA ASN A 81 -2.81 9.62 -2.55
C ASN A 81 -3.54 8.64 -3.48
N LEU A 82 -4.71 8.14 -3.06
CA LEU A 82 -5.49 7.17 -3.86
C LEU A 82 -6.65 7.85 -4.61
N GLY A 83 -7.32 8.81 -3.97
CA GLY A 83 -8.47 9.51 -4.54
C GLY A 83 -8.12 10.49 -5.66
N THR A 84 -6.91 11.07 -5.67
CA THR A 84 -6.46 12.00 -6.72
C THR A 84 -6.11 11.29 -8.03
N ILE A 85 -5.57 10.07 -7.96
CA ILE A 85 -5.30 9.25 -9.15
C ILE A 85 -6.61 8.94 -9.91
N ALA A 86 -7.72 8.77 -9.19
CA ALA A 86 -9.05 8.57 -9.76
C ALA A 86 -9.71 9.87 -10.31
N ARG A 87 -9.15 11.05 -10.02
CA ARG A 87 -9.68 12.36 -10.44
C ARG A 87 -9.09 12.91 -11.74
N SER A 88 -8.17 12.20 -12.42
CA SER A 88 -7.62 12.60 -13.72
C SER A 88 -8.61 12.46 -14.90
N GLY A 89 -9.91 12.54 -14.63
CA GLY A 89 -10.93 12.82 -15.65
C GLY A 89 -10.91 14.30 -15.98
N SER A 90 -10.14 14.68 -17.01
CA SER A 90 -10.41 15.92 -17.74
C SER A 90 -11.89 15.91 -18.20
N LYS A 91 -12.51 17.09 -18.21
CA LYS A 91 -13.84 17.33 -18.82
C LYS A 91 -14.00 16.66 -20.18
#